data_AF-A0A957HNU0-F1
#
_entry.id   AF-A0A957HNU0-F1
#
_cell.length_a   1.000
_cell.length_b   1.000
_cell.length_c   1.000
_cell.angle_alpha   90.00
_cell.angle_beta   90.00
_cell.angle_gamma   90.00
#
_symmetry.space_group_name_H-M   'P 1'
#
loop_
_entity.id
_entity.type
_entity.pdbx_description
1 polymer ?
#
loop_
_entity_poly.entity_id
_entity_poly.type
_entity_poly.pdbx_seq_one_letter_code
_entity_poly.pdbx_strand_id
1 'polypeptide(L)' 'MAITIVGLGPGNGRLLTRAAWDLLTSANVVYLRTQRHPAVDDLPDSVQRVSFDHIYDTAEKFEDVYQQIVSEL' A
#
# COMPACT_ATOMS: atom_id res chain seq x y z
N MET A 1 -8.00 -14.56 -9.18
CA MET A 1 -7.29 -13.27 -9.04
C MET A 1 -6.23 -13.46 -7.97
N ALA A 2 -5.04 -12.86 -8.10
CA ALA A 2 -3.93 -13.05 -7.16
C ALA A 2 -3.51 -11.71 -6.57
N ILE A 3 -3.19 -11.68 -5.28
CA ILE A 3 -2.67 -10.52 -4.56
C ILE A 3 -1.23 -10.84 -4.15
N THR A 4 -0.29 -9.94 -4.46
CA THR A 4 1.09 -10.02 -4.01
C THR A 4 1.28 -9.05 -2.85
N ILE A 5 1.66 -9.57 -1.68
CA ILE A 5 1.95 -8.75 -0.50
C ILE A 5 3.44 -8.41 -0.48
N VAL A 6 3.75 -7.11 -0.42
CA VAL A 6 5.12 -6.59 -0.44
C VAL A 6 5.35 -5.76 0.82
N GLY A 7 6.48 -6.01 1.50
CA GLY A 7 6.91 -5.19 2.65
C GLY A 7 7.63 -3.93 2.17
N LEU A 8 7.28 -2.77 2.75
CA LEU A 8 7.88 -1.47 2.40
C LEU A 8 9.17 -1.13 3.16
N GLY A 9 9.57 -1.97 4.11
CA GLY A 9 10.70 -1.69 5.00
C GLY A 9 10.37 -0.61 6.05
N PRO A 10 11.37 -0.16 6.83
CA PRO A 10 11.14 0.74 7.96
C PRO A 10 11.24 2.24 7.63
N GLY A 11 11.45 2.60 6.36
CA GLY A 11 11.79 3.97 5.98
C GLY A 11 11.49 4.27 4.52
N ASN A 12 12.36 5.06 3.89
CA ASN A 12 12.19 5.50 2.52
C ASN A 12 12.47 4.39 1.50
N GLY A 13 12.22 4.67 0.21
CA GLY A 13 12.33 3.73 -0.89
C GLY A 13 13.73 3.16 -1.09
N ARG A 14 14.77 3.80 -0.56
CA ARG A 14 16.16 3.26 -0.59
C ARG A 14 16.34 1.99 0.23
N LEU A 15 15.42 1.71 1.16
CA LEU A 15 15.41 0.50 1.98
C LEU A 15 14.56 -0.63 1.39
N LEU A 16 13.91 -0.41 0.23
CA LEU A 16 13.21 -1.46 -0.49
C LEU A 16 14.23 -2.42 -1.12
N THR A 17 13.88 -3.71 -1.12
CA THR A 17 14.62 -4.67 -1.96
C THR A 17 14.38 -4.33 -3.42
N ARG A 18 15.34 -4.68 -4.28
CA ARG A 18 15.19 -4.46 -5.73
C ARG A 18 13.94 -5.12 -6.30
N ALA A 19 13.64 -6.34 -5.86
CA ALA A 19 12.44 -7.07 -6.26
C ALA A 19 11.14 -6.36 -5.83
N ALA A 20 11.10 -5.78 -4.62
CA ALA A 20 9.94 -5.01 -4.16
C ALA A 20 9.73 -3.76 -5.02
N TRP A 21 10.81 -3.03 -5.33
CA TRP A 21 10.76 -1.86 -6.20
C TRP A 21 10.25 -2.22 -7.61
N ASP A 22 10.82 -3.25 -8.23
CA ASP A 22 10.43 -3.68 -9.58
C ASP A 22 8.96 -4.15 -9.63
N LEU A 23 8.47 -4.84 -8.58
CA LEU A 23 7.06 -5.21 -8.47
C LEU A 23 6.14 -4.00 -8.31
N LEU A 24 6.46 -3.07 -7.40
CA LEU A 24 5.63 -1.90 -7.14
C LEU A 24 5.55 -0.96 -8.35
N THR A 25 6.64 -0.81 -9.10
CA THR A 25 6.71 0.09 -10.27
C THR A 25 6.12 -0.50 -11.54
N SER A 26 5.92 -1.82 -11.62
CA SER A 26 5.30 -2.51 -12.75
C SER A 26 3.84 -2.93 -12.51
N ALA A 27 3.34 -2.77 -11.28
CA ALA A 27 1.97 -3.11 -10.94
C ALA A 27 0.96 -2.16 -11.61
N ASN A 28 -0.17 -2.72 -12.06
CA ASN A 28 -1.29 -1.90 -12.57
C ASN A 28 -1.88 -1.00 -11.47
N VAL A 29 -1.93 -1.50 -10.23
CA VAL A 29 -2.40 -0.76 -9.06
C VAL A 29 -1.66 -1.23 -7.82
N VAL A 30 -1.28 -0.27 -6.97
CA VAL A 30 -0.70 -0.52 -5.66
C VAL A 30 -1.71 -0.09 -4.60
N TYR A 31 -2.23 -1.08 -3.88
CA TYR A 31 -3.05 -0.84 -2.70
C TYR A 31 -2.18 -0.64 -1.47
N LEU A 32 -2.42 0.44 -0.75
CA LEU A 32 -1.66 0.87 0.41
C LEU A 32 -2.56 0.80 1.64
N ARG A 33 -2.06 0.17 2.70
CA ARG A 33 -2.68 0.32 4.03
C ARG A 33 -2.73 1.79 4.45
N THR A 34 -1.70 2.56 4.10
CA THR A 34 -1.61 4.00 4.35
C THR A 34 -0.68 4.67 3.35
N GLN A 35 -0.99 5.91 2.93
CA GLN A 35 -0.07 6.74 2.14
C GLN A 35 1.05 7.35 2.98
N ARG A 36 0.93 7.34 4.31
CA ARG A 36 1.87 8.04 5.22
C ARG A 36 3.22 7.33 5.37
N HIS A 37 3.46 6.24 4.64
CA HIS A 37 4.71 5.49 4.73
C HIS A 37 5.80 6.17 3.88
N PRO A 38 7.01 6.44 4.40
CA PRO A 38 8.02 7.23 3.67
C PRO A 38 8.43 6.65 2.31
N ALA A 39 8.39 5.33 2.14
CA ALA A 39 8.67 4.70 0.83
C ALA A 39 7.64 5.04 -0.26
N VAL A 40 6.42 5.50 0.09
CA VAL A 40 5.37 5.83 -0.89
C VAL A 40 5.71 7.12 -1.64
N ASP A 41 6.38 8.06 -0.97
CA ASP A 41 6.82 9.34 -1.56
C ASP A 41 7.88 9.14 -2.64
N ASP A 42 8.66 8.06 -2.54
CA ASP A 42 9.70 7.72 -3.50
C ASP A 42 9.16 6.94 -4.72
N LEU A 43 7.91 6.47 -4.69
CA LEU A 43 7.32 5.75 -5.82
C LEU A 43 7.05 6.70 -6.99
N PRO A 44 7.28 6.28 -8.25
CA PRO A 44 6.98 7.10 -9.42
C PRO A 44 5.51 7.50 -9.50
N ASP A 45 5.23 8.71 -9.99
CA ASP A 45 3.86 9.19 -10.18
C ASP A 45 3.03 8.38 -11.18
N SER A 46 3.69 7.63 -12.06
CA SER A 46 3.03 6.70 -12.98
C SER A 46 2.39 5.50 -12.28
N VAL A 47 2.74 5.23 -11.02
CA VAL A 47 2.15 4.14 -10.24
C VAL A 47 0.78 4.58 -9.73
N GLN A 48 -0.27 3.88 -10.18
CA GLN A 48 -1.60 4.08 -9.64
C GLN A 48 -1.64 3.58 -8.19
N ARG A 49 -1.94 4.48 -7.26
CA ARG A 49 -1.97 4.23 -5.82
C ARG A 49 -3.39 4.37 -5.30
N VAL A 50 -3.85 3.40 -4.52
CA VAL A 50 -5.12 3.46 -3.78
C VAL A 50 -4.80 3.23 -2.32
N SER A 51 -5.29 4.08 -1.41
CA SER A 51 -5.08 3.87 0.02
C SER A 51 -6.36 3.66 0.80
N PHE A 52 -6.22 2.87 1.85
CA PHE A 52 -7.26 2.60 2.81
C PHE A 52 -7.23 3.54 4.02
N ASP A 53 -6.51 4.68 3.92
CA ASP A 53 -6.47 5.68 5.01
C ASP A 53 -7.89 6.10 5.41
N HIS A 54 -8.79 6.22 4.44
CA HIS A 54 -10.19 6.56 4.66
C HIS A 54 -10.91 5.55 5.58
N ILE A 55 -10.64 4.25 5.46
CA ILE A 55 -11.20 3.21 6.34
C ILE A 55 -10.69 3.39 7.77
N TYR A 56 -9.39 3.68 7.93
CA TYR A 56 -8.81 3.96 9.25
C TYR A 56 -9.39 5.23 9.88
N ASP A 57 -9.70 6.24 9.08
CA ASP A 57 -10.27 7.50 9.54
C ASP A 57 -11.77 7.39 9.90
N THR A 58 -12.52 6.44 9.29
CA THR A 58 -13.97 6.30 9.50
C THR A 58 -14.40 5.10 10.34
N ALA A 59 -13.55 4.09 10.54
CA ALA A 59 -13.93 2.89 11.28
C ALA A 59 -14.13 3.17 12.77
N GLU A 60 -15.32 2.83 13.30
CA GLU A 60 -15.64 2.98 14.73
C GLU A 60 -14.84 2.01 15.60
N LYS A 61 -14.49 0.84 15.05
CA LYS A 61 -13.69 -0.18 15.72
C LYS A 61 -12.56 -0.65 14.84
N PHE A 62 -11.41 -0.85 15.48
CA PHE A 62 -10.21 -1.36 14.81
C PHE A 62 -10.40 -2.77 14.21
N GLU A 63 -11.25 -3.60 14.82
CA GLU A 63 -11.56 -4.94 14.33
C GLU A 63 -12.24 -4.95 12.95
N ASP A 64 -12.99 -3.89 12.63
CA ASP A 64 -13.76 -3.79 11.38
C ASP A 64 -12.90 -3.31 10.19
N VAL A 65 -11.77 -2.66 10.46
CA VAL A 65 -10.89 -2.07 9.44
C VAL A 65 -10.47 -3.11 8.40
N TYR A 66 -9.98 -4.26 8.85
CA TYR A 66 -9.50 -5.30 7.93
C TYR A 66 -10.63 -5.96 7.15
N GLN A 67 -11.83 -6.08 7.73
CA GLN A 67 -12.99 -6.62 7.02
C GLN A 67 -13.41 -5.67 5.89
N GLN A 68 -13.42 -4.36 6.15
CA GLN A 68 -13.72 -3.35 5.14
C GLN A 68 -12.66 -3.33 4.03
N ILE A 69 -11.36 -3.38 4.37
CA ILE A 69 -10.27 -3.48 3.39
C ILE A 69 -10.48 -4.67 2.45
N VAL A 70 -10.81 -5.84 2.99
CA VAL A 70 -11.06 -7.04 2.17
C VAL A 70 -12.30 -6.87 1.28
N SER A 71 -13.32 -6.13 1.71
CA SER A 71 -14.53 -5.90 0.92
C SER A 71 -14.34 -4.96 -0.28
N GLU A 72 -13.30 -4.12 -0.27
CA GLU A 72 -12.97 -3.17 -1.35
C GLU A 72 -11.93 -3.71 -2.36
N LEU A 73 -11.35 -4.87 -2.08
CA LEU A 73 -10.37 -5.57 -2.93
C LEU A 73 -11.03 -6.55 -3.89
#